data_AF-A0A7W0M832-F1
#
_entry.id   AF-A0A7W0M832-F1
#
_cell.length_a   1.000
_cell.length_b   1.000
_cell.length_c   1.000
_cell.angle_alpha   90.00
_cell.angle_beta   90.00
_cell.angle_gamma   90.00
#
_symmetry.space_group_name_H-M   'P 1'
#
loop_
_entity.id
_entity.type
_entity.pdbx_description
1 polymer ?
#
loop_
_entity_poly.entity_id
_entity_poly.type
_entity_poly.pdbx_seq_one_letter_code
_entity_poly.pdbx_strand_id
1 'polypeptide(L)'
;MRVIETGEESLRRLFTALVEQTFQTDLAIADPSLTDYLAELLCRFVRYEALYKIRDLTGRPLGEVAEMIAEGEARQAIPRREVYRHVGDFTLFWSGVYPEALSKLRAVHTKDHLLDYCEQGKRSYKLASEFEDEPFTREAPVLRRLSDQFELCGFGLNRVRREWERMAIRPGRPAWDPSQN
;
A
#
# COMPACT_ATOMS: atom_id res chain seq x y z
N MET A 1 -30.09 8.36 -15.27
CA MET A 1 -29.92 7.74 -13.94
C MET A 1 -28.56 8.22 -13.40
N ARG A 2 -28.52 9.24 -12.53
CA ARG A 2 -27.26 9.68 -11.91
C ARG A 2 -26.94 8.70 -10.79
N VAL A 3 -25.92 7.87 -10.97
CA VAL A 3 -25.37 7.05 -9.90
C VAL A 3 -24.84 8.00 -8.84
N ILE A 4 -25.32 7.89 -7.60
CA ILE A 4 -24.76 8.62 -6.47
C ILE A 4 -23.35 8.05 -6.27
N GLU A 5 -22.34 8.82 -6.64
CA GLU A 5 -20.95 8.47 -6.44
C GLU A 5 -20.66 8.47 -4.93
N THR A 6 -20.40 7.31 -4.35
CA THR A 6 -19.91 7.25 -2.96
C THR A 6 -18.43 7.68 -2.94
N GLY A 7 -17.98 8.34 -1.88
CA GLY A 7 -16.60 8.83 -1.80
C GLY A 7 -15.54 7.71 -1.92
N GLU A 8 -15.88 6.48 -1.50
CA GLU A 8 -15.02 5.31 -1.64
C GLU A 8 -14.87 4.85 -3.10
N GLU A 9 -15.97 4.87 -3.86
CA GLU A 9 -15.97 4.53 -5.28
C GLU A 9 -15.15 5.54 -6.10
N SER A 10 -15.29 6.83 -5.79
CA SER A 10 -14.49 7.90 -6.40
C SER A 10 -13.00 7.75 -6.09
N LEU A 11 -12.66 7.42 -4.84
CA LEU A 11 -11.28 7.23 -4.42
C LEU A 11 -10.65 6.02 -5.11
N ARG A 12 -11.38 4.91 -5.22
CA ARG A 12 -10.91 3.72 -5.94
C ARG A 12 -10.63 4.04 -7.41
N ARG A 13 -11.57 4.69 -8.09
CA ARG A 13 -11.37 5.12 -9.48
C ARG A 13 -10.15 6.03 -9.64
N LEU A 14 -9.96 6.97 -8.73
CA LEU A 14 -8.79 7.84 -8.74
C LEU A 14 -7.49 7.03 -8.63
N PHE A 15 -7.38 6.12 -7.66
CA PHE A 15 -6.17 5.31 -7.50
C PHE A 15 -5.93 4.36 -8.65
N THR A 16 -6.97 3.70 -9.18
CA THR A 16 -6.84 2.88 -10.40
C THR A 16 -6.26 3.71 -11.54
N ALA A 17 -6.84 4.88 -11.84
CA ALA A 17 -6.37 5.73 -12.93
C ALA A 17 -4.92 6.20 -12.73
N LEU A 18 -4.55 6.61 -11.51
CA LEU A 18 -3.18 7.08 -11.23
C LEU A 18 -2.15 5.95 -11.30
N VAL A 19 -2.48 4.77 -10.76
CA VAL A 19 -1.59 3.60 -10.79
C VAL A 19 -1.44 3.10 -12.22
N GLU A 20 -2.52 2.94 -12.97
CA GLU A 20 -2.46 2.55 -14.38
C GLU A 20 -1.64 3.54 -15.21
N GLN A 21 -1.90 4.84 -15.07
CA GLN A 21 -1.14 5.87 -15.78
C GLN A 21 0.36 5.76 -15.48
N THR A 22 0.71 5.68 -14.20
CA THR A 22 2.12 5.63 -13.77
C THR A 22 2.82 4.36 -14.25
N PHE A 23 2.21 3.19 -14.02
CA PHE A 23 2.85 1.91 -14.31
C PHE A 23 2.88 1.64 -15.82
N GLN A 24 1.78 1.88 -16.53
CA GLN A 24 1.70 1.58 -17.96
C GLN A 24 2.42 2.62 -18.82
N THR A 25 2.27 3.91 -18.52
CA THR A 25 2.82 4.97 -19.37
C THR A 25 4.25 5.33 -18.95
N ASP A 26 4.47 5.58 -17.66
CA ASP A 26 5.76 6.15 -17.22
C ASP A 26 6.82 5.08 -16.94
N LEU A 27 6.39 3.85 -16.61
CA LEU A 27 7.28 2.72 -16.29
C LEU A 27 7.22 1.59 -17.33
N ALA A 28 6.33 1.67 -18.33
CA ALA A 28 6.12 0.65 -19.36
C ALA A 28 5.81 -0.77 -18.81
N ILE A 29 5.11 -0.84 -17.67
CA ILE A 29 4.66 -2.06 -17.02
C ILE A 29 3.19 -2.28 -17.34
N ALA A 30 2.91 -3.21 -18.25
CA ALA A 30 1.56 -3.61 -18.64
C ALA A 30 1.13 -4.88 -17.89
N ASP A 31 0.87 -4.75 -16.58
CA ASP A 31 0.43 -5.86 -15.72
C ASP A 31 -0.85 -5.46 -14.95
N PRO A 32 -2.05 -5.75 -15.51
CA PRO A 32 -3.32 -5.35 -14.91
C PRO A 32 -3.50 -5.89 -13.50
N SER A 33 -3.10 -7.14 -13.26
CA SER A 33 -3.26 -7.77 -11.95
C SER A 33 -2.38 -7.12 -10.86
N LEU A 34 -1.21 -6.61 -11.24
CA LEU A 34 -0.34 -5.85 -10.35
C LEU A 34 -0.92 -4.46 -10.09
N THR A 35 -1.34 -3.74 -11.13
CA THR A 35 -1.90 -2.39 -10.99
C THR A 35 -3.19 -2.38 -10.19
N ASP A 36 -4.07 -3.37 -10.40
CA ASP A 36 -5.28 -3.54 -9.60
C ASP A 36 -4.95 -3.76 -8.13
N TYR A 37 -3.97 -4.62 -7.84
CA TYR A 37 -3.55 -4.86 -6.45
C TYR A 37 -3.00 -3.60 -5.78
N LEU A 38 -2.16 -2.83 -6.48
CA LEU A 38 -1.58 -1.59 -5.96
C LEU A 38 -2.64 -0.50 -5.73
N ALA A 39 -3.62 -0.38 -6.63
CA ALA A 39 -4.76 0.52 -6.43
C ALA A 39 -5.58 0.12 -5.19
N GLU A 40 -5.86 -1.18 -5.03
CA GLU A 40 -6.56 -1.69 -3.85
C GLU A 40 -5.74 -1.55 -2.56
N LEU A 41 -4.41 -1.69 -2.62
CA LEU A 41 -3.51 -1.41 -1.49
C LEU A 41 -3.66 0.04 -1.03
N LEU A 42 -3.65 0.99 -1.96
CA LEU A 42 -3.85 2.41 -1.64
C LEU A 42 -5.23 2.65 -1.01
N CYS A 43 -6.29 2.06 -1.57
CA CYS A 43 -7.64 2.13 -0.98
C CYS A 43 -7.68 1.61 0.45
N ARG A 44 -7.02 0.47 0.72
CA ARG A 44 -6.93 -0.08 2.08
C ARG A 44 -6.24 0.92 3.01
N PHE A 45 -5.08 1.42 2.64
CA PHE A 45 -4.21 2.18 3.56
C PHE A 45 -4.57 3.65 3.73
N VAL A 46 -5.45 4.21 2.91
CA VAL A 46 -6.06 5.53 3.19
C VAL A 46 -6.95 5.49 4.44
N ARG A 47 -7.50 4.32 4.79
CA ARG A 47 -8.27 4.16 6.02
C ARG A 47 -7.33 3.91 7.19
N TYR A 48 -7.31 4.81 8.17
CA TYR A 48 -6.51 4.66 9.40
C TYR A 48 -6.74 3.31 10.11
N GLU A 49 -7.96 2.78 10.03
CA GLU A 49 -8.33 1.47 10.58
C GLU A 49 -7.58 0.29 9.92
N ALA A 50 -7.18 0.42 8.65
CA ALA A 50 -6.44 -0.62 7.96
C ALA A 50 -4.97 -0.69 8.38
N LEU A 51 -4.38 0.43 8.82
CA LEU A 51 -3.00 0.48 9.34
C LEU A 51 -2.86 -0.30 10.65
N TYR A 52 -3.94 -0.43 11.42
CA TYR A 52 -3.99 -1.08 12.73
C TYR A 52 -4.82 -2.37 12.69
N LYS A 53 -4.87 -3.03 11.52
CA LYS A 53 -5.70 -4.21 11.28
C LYS A 53 -5.22 -5.44 12.06
N ILE A 54 -3.91 -5.60 12.23
CA ILE A 54 -3.36 -6.74 12.97
C ILE A 54 -3.45 -6.46 14.45
N ARG A 55 -3.96 -7.45 15.19
CA ARG A 55 -4.09 -7.41 16.65
C ARG A 55 -3.34 -8.58 17.25
N ASP A 56 -2.69 -8.34 18.39
CA ASP A 56 -2.12 -9.41 19.21
C ASP A 56 -3.22 -10.23 19.90
N LEU A 57 -2.80 -11.28 20.61
CA LEU A 57 -3.69 -12.18 21.38
C LEU A 57 -4.53 -11.46 22.45
N THR A 58 -4.16 -10.24 22.84
CA THR A 58 -4.91 -9.42 23.81
C THR A 58 -5.86 -8.42 23.13
N GLY A 59 -5.89 -8.39 21.80
CA GLY A 59 -6.73 -7.49 21.01
C GLY A 59 -6.11 -6.11 20.76
N ARG A 60 -4.87 -5.86 21.20
CA ARG A 60 -4.18 -4.58 20.98
C ARG A 60 -3.73 -4.47 19.51
N PRO A 61 -3.97 -3.34 18.84
CA PRO A 61 -3.49 -3.13 17.48
C PRO A 61 -1.96 -3.05 17.43
N LEU A 62 -1.37 -3.72 16.45
CA LEU A 62 0.07 -3.73 16.20
C LEU A 62 0.41 -2.63 15.18
N GLY A 63 1.33 -1.74 15.55
CA GLY A 63 1.80 -0.63 14.70
C GLY A 63 3.23 -0.79 14.21
N GLU A 64 3.96 -1.80 14.73
CA GLU A 64 5.37 -2.05 14.43
C GLU A 64 5.49 -3.35 13.63
N VAL A 65 6.31 -3.35 12.58
CA VAL A 65 6.52 -4.49 11.67
C VAL A 65 7.10 -5.69 12.43
N ALA A 66 8.00 -5.46 13.38
CA ALA A 66 8.56 -6.50 14.23
C ALA A 66 7.47 -7.29 14.99
N GLU A 67 6.47 -6.58 15.54
CA GLU A 67 5.36 -7.22 16.27
C GLU A 67 4.47 -8.01 15.32
N MET A 68 4.17 -7.46 14.14
CA MET A 68 3.34 -8.13 13.13
C MET A 68 4.01 -9.42 12.64
N ILE A 69 5.33 -9.42 12.42
CA ILE A 69 6.07 -10.62 12.01
C ILE A 69 5.99 -11.70 13.10
N ALA A 70 6.24 -11.33 14.36
CA ALA A 70 6.17 -12.27 15.49
C ALA A 70 4.76 -12.88 15.63
N GLU A 71 3.71 -12.07 15.46
CA GLU A 71 2.33 -12.53 15.45
C GLU A 71 2.04 -13.49 14.28
N GLY A 72 2.63 -13.24 13.10
CA GLY A 72 2.51 -14.13 11.94
C GLY A 72 3.17 -15.49 12.17
N GLU A 73 4.33 -15.53 12.82
CA GLU A 73 5.03 -16.77 13.17
C GLU A 73 4.26 -17.63 14.18
N ALA A 74 3.47 -17.01 15.05
CA ALA A 74 2.60 -17.70 16.01
C ALA A 74 1.32 -18.30 15.39
N ARG A 75 0.98 -17.94 14.14
CA ARG A 75 -0.24 -18.36 13.44
C ARG A 75 0.02 -19.51 12.46
N GLN A 76 -1.06 -20.09 11.93
CA GLN A 76 -1.02 -21.13 10.91
C GLN A 76 -1.99 -20.83 9.77
N ALA A 77 -1.79 -21.46 8.61
CA ALA A 77 -2.69 -21.42 7.45
C ALA A 77 -3.09 -19.98 7.02
N ILE A 78 -4.37 -19.77 6.76
CA ILE A 78 -4.93 -18.49 6.25
C ILE A 78 -4.59 -17.30 7.17
N PRO A 79 -4.79 -17.36 8.50
CA PRO A 79 -4.38 -16.27 9.39
C PRO A 79 -2.92 -15.87 9.27
N ARG A 80 -2.00 -16.83 9.06
CA ARG A 80 -0.57 -16.56 8.88
C ARG A 80 -0.29 -15.86 7.56
N ARG A 81 -0.86 -16.37 6.47
CA ARG A 81 -0.78 -15.77 5.13
C ARG A 81 -1.20 -14.31 5.14
N GLU A 82 -2.34 -14.02 5.76
CA GLU A 82 -2.91 -12.66 5.79
C GLU A 82 -2.03 -11.69 6.58
N VAL A 83 -1.36 -12.15 7.64
CA VAL A 83 -0.37 -11.36 8.37
C VAL A 83 0.83 -11.05 7.47
N TYR A 84 1.39 -12.05 6.77
CA TYR A 84 2.50 -11.81 5.84
C TYR A 84 2.11 -10.87 4.70
N ARG A 85 0.93 -11.04 4.09
CA ARG A 85 0.44 -10.09 3.07
C ARG A 85 0.34 -8.68 3.65
N HIS A 86 -0.20 -8.53 4.86
CA HIS A 86 -0.31 -7.22 5.50
C HIS A 86 1.04 -6.59 5.81
N VAL A 87 2.04 -7.36 6.29
CA VAL A 87 3.40 -6.84 6.49
C VAL A 87 4.00 -6.37 5.16
N GLY A 88 3.81 -7.13 4.08
CA GLY A 88 4.19 -6.71 2.73
C GLY A 88 3.52 -5.41 2.30
N ASP A 89 2.20 -5.31 2.46
CA ASP A 89 1.44 -4.10 2.13
C ASP A 89 1.90 -2.89 2.95
N PHE A 90 2.08 -3.07 4.26
CA PHE A 90 2.45 -2.01 5.20
C PHE A 90 3.84 -1.46 4.90
N THR A 91 4.81 -2.36 4.72
CA THR A 91 6.18 -1.97 4.37
C THR A 91 6.24 -1.30 3.00
N LEU A 92 5.51 -1.80 2.00
CA LEU A 92 5.46 -1.22 0.66
C LEU A 92 4.80 0.16 0.66
N PHE A 93 3.70 0.32 1.41
CA PHE A 93 3.03 1.60 1.57
C PHE A 93 3.96 2.65 2.19
N TRP A 94 4.58 2.35 3.33
CA TRP A 94 5.45 3.31 4.00
C TRP A 94 6.74 3.58 3.23
N SER A 95 7.35 2.58 2.60
CA SER A 95 8.58 2.77 1.83
C SER A 95 8.37 3.41 0.47
N GLY A 96 7.23 3.17 -0.19
CA GLY A 96 6.91 3.75 -1.50
C GLY A 96 6.18 5.08 -1.40
N VAL A 97 5.09 5.12 -0.65
CA VAL A 97 4.23 6.30 -0.55
C VAL A 97 4.85 7.35 0.37
N TYR A 98 5.23 7.00 1.60
CA TYR A 98 5.74 7.98 2.58
C TYR A 98 7.15 7.64 3.11
N PRO A 99 8.17 7.52 2.24
CA PRO A 99 9.51 7.11 2.65
C PRO A 99 10.12 8.00 3.75
N GLU A 100 9.75 9.28 3.80
CA GLU A 100 10.18 10.22 4.83
C GLU A 100 9.76 9.82 6.26
N ALA A 101 8.64 9.09 6.39
CA ALA A 101 8.13 8.64 7.68
C ALA A 101 8.90 7.45 8.25
N LEU A 102 9.66 6.72 7.42
CA LEU A 102 10.44 5.56 7.86
C LEU A 102 11.44 5.90 8.96
N SER A 103 11.99 7.12 8.94
CA SER A 103 12.91 7.60 9.99
C SER A 103 12.27 7.60 11.38
N LYS A 104 10.97 7.95 11.47
CA LYS A 104 10.20 7.95 12.71
C LYS A 104 9.78 6.54 13.10
N LEU A 105 9.36 5.72 12.13
CA LEU A 105 8.94 4.34 12.38
C LEU A 105 10.10 3.47 12.88
N ARG A 106 11.34 3.77 12.46
CA ARG A 106 12.58 3.08 12.85
C ARG A 106 13.37 3.83 13.93
N ALA A 107 12.72 4.72 14.69
CA ALA A 107 13.39 5.44 15.77
C ALA A 107 13.95 4.47 16.82
N VAL A 108 15.00 4.88 17.53
CA VAL A 108 15.77 3.99 18.45
C VAL A 108 14.91 3.31 19.52
N HIS A 109 13.76 3.90 19.87
CA HIS A 109 12.85 3.38 20.90
C HIS A 109 11.75 2.47 20.34
N THR A 110 11.68 2.26 19.02
CA THR A 110 10.70 1.37 18.39
C THR A 110 11.30 -0.02 18.20
N LYS A 111 10.46 -1.06 18.14
CA LYS A 111 10.90 -2.43 17.84
C LYS A 111 11.42 -2.59 16.41
N ASP A 112 11.14 -1.61 15.57
CA ASP A 112 11.52 -1.58 14.16
C ASP A 112 12.89 -0.93 13.91
N HIS A 113 13.59 -0.45 14.95
CA HIS A 113 14.83 0.30 14.82
C HIS A 113 15.87 -0.34 13.89
N LEU A 114 16.04 -1.66 13.99
CA LEU A 114 17.03 -2.42 13.22
C LEU A 114 16.44 -3.09 11.96
N LEU A 115 15.15 -2.92 11.68
CA LEU A 115 14.53 -3.55 10.52
C LEU A 115 14.81 -2.77 9.23
N ASP A 116 15.14 -3.52 8.19
CA ASP A 116 15.04 -3.05 6.82
C ASP A 116 13.63 -3.33 6.29
N TYR A 117 12.83 -2.27 6.12
CA TYR A 117 11.45 -2.39 5.65
C TYR A 117 11.35 -2.99 4.25
N CYS A 118 12.32 -2.72 3.37
CA CYS A 118 12.31 -3.25 2.01
C CYS A 118 12.50 -4.78 2.05
N GLU A 119 13.53 -5.24 2.77
CA GLU A 119 13.80 -6.67 2.91
C GLU A 119 12.68 -7.41 3.65
N GLN A 120 12.10 -6.81 4.71
CA GLN A 120 10.95 -7.40 5.39
C GLN A 120 9.72 -7.47 4.47
N GLY A 121 9.49 -6.46 3.64
CA GLY A 121 8.37 -6.44 2.68
C GLY A 121 8.49 -7.52 1.63
N LYS A 122 9.66 -7.62 0.97
CA LYS A 122 9.97 -8.69 0.00
C LYS A 122 9.73 -10.06 0.60
N ARG A 123 10.36 -10.34 1.75
CA ARG A 123 10.24 -11.63 2.44
C ARG A 123 8.78 -11.95 2.79
N SER A 124 8.03 -10.97 3.28
CA SER A 124 6.64 -11.19 3.70
C SER A 124 5.75 -11.50 2.49
N TYR A 125 5.89 -10.76 1.38
CA TYR A 125 5.18 -11.10 0.15
C TYR A 125 5.56 -12.48 -0.38
N LYS A 126 6.85 -12.84 -0.32
CA LYS A 126 7.32 -14.18 -0.72
C LYS A 126 6.60 -15.27 0.08
N LEU A 127 6.62 -15.17 1.42
CA LEU A 127 5.97 -16.14 2.31
C LEU A 127 4.45 -16.19 2.10
N ALA A 128 3.79 -15.04 1.89
CA ALA A 128 2.37 -15.01 1.58
C ALA A 128 2.04 -15.69 0.24
N SER A 129 2.95 -15.58 -0.74
CA SER A 129 2.80 -16.18 -2.08
C SER A 129 2.99 -17.70 -2.12
N GLU A 130 3.44 -18.33 -1.03
CA GLU A 130 3.59 -19.79 -0.92
C GLU A 130 2.25 -20.49 -0.66
N PHE A 131 1.22 -19.74 -0.27
CA PHE A 131 -0.14 -20.23 -0.11
C PHE A 131 -0.85 -20.18 -1.47
N GLU A 132 -0.71 -21.26 -2.25
CA GLU A 132 -1.19 -21.35 -3.64
C GLU A 132 -2.57 -22.02 -3.77
N ASP A 133 -3.08 -22.64 -2.71
CA ASP A 133 -4.41 -23.28 -2.71
C ASP A 133 -5.55 -22.25 -2.81
N GLU A 134 -6.73 -22.69 -3.26
CA GLU A 134 -7.95 -21.87 -3.22
C GLU A 134 -8.22 -21.35 -1.79
N PRO A 135 -8.58 -20.06 -1.62
CA PRO A 135 -9.00 -19.09 -2.64
C PRO A 135 -7.87 -18.23 -3.26
N PHE A 136 -6.60 -18.59 -3.05
CA PHE A 136 -5.46 -17.70 -3.30
C PHE A 136 -4.73 -17.93 -4.62
N THR A 137 -5.17 -18.88 -5.43
CA THR A 137 -4.58 -19.25 -6.74
C THR A 137 -4.32 -18.03 -7.64
N ARG A 138 -5.20 -17.02 -7.60
CA ARG A 138 -5.07 -15.78 -8.37
C ARG A 138 -4.19 -14.71 -7.71
N GLU A 139 -4.22 -14.59 -6.38
CA GLU A 139 -3.50 -13.55 -5.65
C GLU A 139 -2.02 -13.92 -5.45
N ALA A 140 -1.71 -15.21 -5.23
CA ALA A 140 -0.35 -15.68 -4.95
C ALA A 140 0.70 -15.26 -6.03
N PRO A 141 0.42 -15.34 -7.35
CA PRO A 141 1.34 -14.84 -8.37
C PRO A 141 1.56 -13.32 -8.32
N VAL A 142 0.55 -12.54 -7.90
CA VAL A 142 0.70 -11.09 -7.71
C VAL A 142 1.63 -10.80 -6.53
N LEU A 143 1.42 -11.49 -5.40
CA LEU A 143 2.30 -11.35 -4.22
C LEU A 143 3.74 -11.74 -4.53
N ARG A 144 3.95 -12.79 -5.34
CA ARG A 144 5.30 -13.17 -5.79
C ARG A 144 5.97 -12.06 -6.60
N ARG A 145 5.24 -11.45 -7.55
CA ARG A 145 5.75 -10.30 -8.31
C ARG A 145 6.05 -9.10 -7.42
N LEU A 146 5.20 -8.80 -6.43
CA LEU A 146 5.45 -7.73 -5.46
C LEU A 146 6.71 -7.99 -4.63
N SER A 147 7.00 -9.24 -4.29
CA SER A 147 8.28 -9.62 -3.69
C SER A 147 9.45 -9.37 -4.63
N ASP A 148 9.36 -9.85 -5.87
CA ASP A 148 10.47 -9.81 -6.84
C ASP A 148 10.74 -8.38 -7.36
N GLN A 149 9.72 -7.52 -7.37
CA GLN A 149 9.75 -6.16 -7.94
C GLN A 149 9.44 -5.09 -6.89
N PHE A 150 9.73 -5.35 -5.62
CA PHE A 150 9.32 -4.50 -4.51
C PHE A 150 9.76 -3.04 -4.67
N GLU A 151 11.02 -2.79 -5.00
CA GLU A 151 11.57 -1.44 -5.17
C GLU A 151 10.98 -0.72 -6.38
N LEU A 152 10.72 -1.44 -7.48
CA LEU A 152 10.05 -0.90 -8.65
C LEU A 152 8.62 -0.47 -8.31
N CYS A 153 7.91 -1.32 -7.56
CA CYS A 153 6.57 -1.00 -7.07
C CYS A 153 6.60 0.20 -6.11
N GLY A 154 7.55 0.24 -5.18
CA GLY A 154 7.75 1.36 -4.26
C GLY A 154 8.04 2.67 -4.99
N PHE A 155 8.91 2.63 -6.01
CA PHE A 155 9.19 3.78 -6.87
C PHE A 155 7.94 4.26 -7.63
N GLY A 156 7.17 3.32 -8.21
CA GLY A 156 5.91 3.64 -8.88
C GLY A 156 4.90 4.27 -7.94
N LEU A 157 4.73 3.74 -6.72
CA LEU A 157 3.87 4.32 -5.70
C LEU A 157 4.33 5.72 -5.27
N ASN A 158 5.63 5.99 -5.21
CA ASN A 158 6.14 7.32 -4.94
C ASN A 158 5.74 8.33 -6.05
N ARG A 159 5.75 7.90 -7.31
CA ARG A 159 5.27 8.73 -8.43
C ARG A 159 3.77 8.96 -8.38
N VAL A 160 2.99 7.90 -8.16
CA VAL A 160 1.54 7.98 -7.94
C VAL A 160 1.21 9.01 -6.87
N ARG A 161 1.96 9.00 -5.76
CA ARG A 161 1.81 10.00 -4.70
C ARG A 161 2.00 11.43 -5.19
N ARG A 162 3.09 11.69 -5.89
CA ARG A 162 3.40 13.04 -6.40
C ARG A 162 2.31 13.54 -7.34
N GLU A 163 1.71 12.67 -8.14
CA GLU A 163 0.61 13.07 -9.02
C GLU A 163 -0.65 13.47 -8.24
N TRP A 164 -1.05 12.72 -7.21
CA TRP A 164 -2.21 13.15 -6.41
C TRP A 164 -1.92 14.43 -5.62
N GLU A 165 -0.68 14.65 -5.15
CA GLU A 165 -0.30 15.88 -4.43
C GLU A 165 -0.40 17.10 -5.36
N ARG A 166 0.02 16.95 -6.62
CA ARG A 166 -0.16 17.99 -7.65
C ARG A 166 -1.63 18.30 -7.91
N MET A 167 -2.50 17.29 -7.90
CA MET A 167 -3.95 17.49 -8.06
C MET A 167 -4.53 18.25 -6.86
N ALA A 168 -4.13 17.92 -5.63
CA ALA A 168 -4.57 18.62 -4.42
C ALA A 168 -4.10 20.08 -4.36
N ILE A 169 -2.92 20.38 -4.91
CA ILE A 169 -2.35 21.74 -4.99
C ILE A 169 -3.01 22.59 -6.11
N ARG A 170 -3.90 22.03 -6.92
CA ARG A 170 -4.75 22.79 -7.85
C ARG A 170 -6.15 23.05 -7.27
N PRO A 171 -6.35 23.93 -6.27
CA PRO A 171 -7.67 24.48 -6.02
C PRO A 171 -8.03 25.41 -7.19
N GLY A 172 -9.28 25.35 -7.63
CA GLY A 172 -9.79 26.19 -8.72
C GLY A 172 -9.44 27.67 -8.51
N ARG A 173 -8.91 28.31 -9.55
CA ARG A 173 -9.00 29.77 -9.66
C ARG A 173 -10.47 30.13 -9.83
N PRO A 174 -10.94 31.13 -9.08
CA PRO A 174 -11.22 32.38 -9.76
C PRO A 174 -10.31 33.43 -9.15
N ALA A 175 -9.33 33.91 -9.94
CA ALA A 175 -8.73 35.19 -9.65
C ALA A 175 -9.80 36.22 -10.01
N TRP A 176 -10.50 36.72 -9.00
CA TRP A 176 -11.24 37.96 -9.13
C TRP A 176 -10.31 39.02 -9.77
N ASP A 177 -10.82 39.66 -10.82
CA ASP A 177 -10.14 40.71 -11.57
C ASP A 177 -10.59 42.09 -11.03
N PRO A 178 -9.69 42.86 -10.39
CA PRO A 178 -10.02 44.19 -9.88
C PRO A 178 -10.38 45.22 -10.94
N SER A 179 -10.21 44.93 -12.24
CA SER A 179 -10.37 45.93 -13.31
C SER A 179 -11.81 46.14 -13.81
N GLN A 180 -12.81 45.52 -13.17
CA GLN A 180 -14.23 45.65 -13.52
C GLN A 180 -15.09 46.50 -12.55
N ASN A 181 -14.49 47.41 -11.77
CA ASN A 181 -15.28 48.43 -11.04
C ASN A 181 -14.62 49.80 -11.07
#